data_AF-A0A3B8WVI3-F1
#
_entry.id   AF-A0A3B8WVI3-F1
#
_cell.length_a   1.000
_cell.length_b   1.000
_cell.length_c   1.000
_cell.angle_alpha   90.00
_cell.angle_beta   90.00
_cell.angle_gamma   90.00
#
_symmetry.space_group_name_H-M   'P 1'
#
loop_
_entity.id
_entity.type
_entity.pdbx_description
1 polymer ?
#
loop_
_entity_poly.entity_id
_entity_poly.type
_entity_poly.pdbx_seq_one_letter_code
_entity_poly.pdbx_strand_id
1 'polypeptide(L)'
;MEFMNITRAIGEYVNGWQVKYKVDGVEHQPFFGLSTYEDALRRCLVARNELYRTHGLPRALKIRELPLRARSTRSNTGWAGIYHRVEVSRSGSETEVLSISLRNLTNGNATNTHLRLSHYESYDDCLEHALTMRSENARCYNAIAEEYNREIAKEAEVLMDEEVEMLQPCLQSL
;
A
#
# COMPACT_ATOMS: atom_id res chain seq x y z
N MET A 1 -3.07 2.57 -0.06
CA MET A 1 -3.50 1.90 1.18
C MET A 1 -4.77 1.16 0.84
N GLU A 2 -4.77 -0.17 1.02
CA GLU A 2 -5.98 -0.97 0.89
C GLU A 2 -6.63 -0.99 2.26
N PHE A 3 -7.79 -0.36 2.37
CA PHE A 3 -8.57 -0.32 3.59
C PHE A 3 -10.02 -0.58 3.23
N MET A 4 -10.76 -1.19 4.15
CA MET A 4 -12.18 -1.47 4.02
C MET A 4 -12.83 -1.04 5.33
N ASN A 5 -13.77 -0.11 5.27
CA ASN A 5 -14.47 0.39 6.45
C ASN A 5 -15.95 0.63 6.14
N ILE A 6 -16.82 0.37 7.11
CA ILE A 6 -18.23 0.74 7.08
C ILE A 6 -18.39 2.06 7.84
N THR A 7 -18.74 3.12 7.12
CA THR A 7 -19.00 4.42 7.73
C THR A 7 -20.47 4.77 7.65
N ARG A 8 -21.00 5.31 8.76
CA ARG A 8 -22.34 5.90 8.77
C ARG A 8 -22.29 7.28 8.12
N ALA A 9 -23.16 7.53 7.15
CA ALA A 9 -23.33 8.84 6.55
C ALA A 9 -24.67 9.43 7.02
N ILE A 10 -24.59 10.49 7.85
CA ILE A 10 -25.74 11.25 8.32
C ILE A 10 -25.60 12.68 7.78
N GLY A 11 -26.48 13.08 6.87
CA GLY A 11 -26.56 14.42 6.33
C GLY A 11 -28.01 14.83 6.07
N GLU A 12 -28.21 16.11 5.77
CA GLU A 12 -29.52 16.74 5.57
C GLU A 12 -30.32 16.11 4.40
N TYR A 13 -29.62 15.52 3.42
CA TYR A 13 -30.19 14.91 2.21
C TYR A 13 -29.75 13.46 1.95
N VAL A 14 -28.85 12.92 2.76
CA VAL A 14 -28.24 11.59 2.58
C VAL A 14 -28.17 10.92 3.93
N ASN A 15 -28.90 9.82 4.09
CA ASN A 15 -28.98 9.10 5.35
C ASN A 15 -28.87 7.61 5.02
N GLY A 16 -27.83 6.93 5.52
CA GLY A 16 -27.55 5.54 5.15
C GLY A 16 -26.15 5.06 5.56
N TRP A 17 -25.77 3.90 5.03
CA TRP A 17 -24.48 3.26 5.29
C TRP A 17 -23.63 3.22 4.03
N GLN A 18 -22.33 3.35 4.20
CA GLN A 18 -21.38 3.32 3.10
C GLN A 18 -20.28 2.31 3.41
N VAL A 19 -19.99 1.41 2.47
CA VAL A 19 -18.73 0.65 2.49
C VAL A 19 -17.73 1.46 1.69
N LYS A 20 -16.63 1.88 2.31
CA LYS A 20 -15.49 2.43 1.59
C LYS A 20 -14.44 1.35 1.48
N TYR A 21 -14.10 0.93 0.26
CA TYR A 21 -13.03 -0.02 0.04
C TYR A 21 -12.10 0.40 -1.10
N LYS A 22 -10.80 0.18 -0.92
CA LYS A 22 -9.77 0.46 -1.93
C LYS A 22 -8.93 -0.78 -2.16
N VAL A 23 -8.91 -1.30 -3.39
CA VAL A 23 -8.13 -2.50 -3.77
C VAL A 23 -7.42 -2.21 -5.08
N ASP A 24 -6.12 -2.54 -5.17
CA ASP A 24 -5.30 -2.35 -6.38
C ASP A 24 -5.35 -0.92 -6.96
N GLY A 25 -5.53 0.10 -6.11
CA GLY A 25 -5.58 1.51 -6.50
C GLY A 25 -6.96 2.04 -6.92
N VAL A 26 -7.95 1.17 -7.09
CA VAL A 26 -9.34 1.53 -7.40
C VAL A 26 -10.14 1.67 -6.12
N GLU A 27 -10.85 2.79 -5.99
CA GLU A 27 -11.69 3.08 -4.83
C GLU A 27 -13.15 2.85 -5.19
N HIS A 28 -13.83 2.08 -4.35
CA HIS A 28 -15.22 1.73 -4.49
C HIS A 28 -15.98 2.14 -3.22
N GLN A 29 -17.13 2.76 -3.44
CA GLN A 29 -17.90 3.39 -2.38
C GLN A 29 -19.40 3.10 -2.53
N PRO A 30 -19.86 1.83 -2.50
CA PRO A 30 -21.28 1.55 -2.53
C PRO A 30 -21.99 2.20 -1.33
N PHE A 31 -22.99 3.02 -1.64
CA PHE A 31 -23.85 3.68 -0.67
C PHE A 31 -25.20 2.96 -0.62
N PHE A 32 -25.63 2.61 0.59
CA PHE A 32 -26.88 1.95 0.87
C PHE A 32 -27.80 2.94 1.57
N GLY A 33 -28.64 3.61 0.77
CA GLY A 33 -29.69 4.50 1.26
C GLY A 33 -30.75 3.71 2.06
N LEU A 34 -31.41 4.41 2.98
CA LEU A 34 -32.37 3.79 3.91
C LEU A 34 -33.67 3.36 3.20
N SER A 35 -33.95 2.05 3.23
CA SER A 35 -35.29 1.47 3.23
C SER A 35 -35.79 1.33 4.68
N THR A 36 -34.98 0.66 5.52
CA THR A 36 -34.94 0.76 6.99
C THR A 36 -33.47 0.72 7.45
N TYR A 37 -33.19 1.14 8.68
CA TYR A 37 -31.83 1.22 9.22
C TYR A 37 -31.11 -0.13 9.27
N GLU A 38 -31.83 -1.14 9.76
CA GLU A 38 -31.38 -2.54 9.86
C GLU A 38 -31.12 -3.19 8.50
N ASP A 39 -31.98 -2.94 7.51
CA ASP A 39 -31.83 -3.50 6.16
C ASP A 39 -30.61 -2.90 5.44
N ALA A 40 -30.40 -1.59 5.56
CA ALA A 40 -29.25 -0.92 4.99
C ALA A 40 -27.93 -1.44 5.61
N LEU A 41 -27.89 -1.63 6.93
CA LEU A 41 -26.73 -2.21 7.62
C LEU A 41 -26.48 -3.67 7.20
N ARG A 42 -27.52 -4.50 7.13
CA ARG A 42 -27.41 -5.91 6.71
C ARG A 42 -26.84 -6.02 5.29
N ARG A 43 -27.34 -5.21 4.34
CA ARG A 43 -26.85 -5.17 2.96
C ARG A 43 -25.39 -4.70 2.89
N CYS A 44 -25.02 -3.74 3.72
CA CYS A 44 -23.65 -3.25 3.87
C CYS A 44 -22.70 -4.37 4.34
N LEU A 45 -23.09 -5.13 5.37
CA LEU A 45 -22.31 -6.25 5.91
C LEU A 45 -22.17 -7.41 4.91
N VAL A 46 -23.23 -7.72 4.16
CA VAL A 46 -23.18 -8.73 3.08
C VAL A 46 -22.19 -8.31 2.00
N ALA A 47 -22.27 -7.07 1.52
CA ALA A 47 -21.35 -6.54 0.52
C ALA A 47 -19.89 -6.58 1.00
N ARG A 48 -19.62 -6.18 2.24
CA ARG A 48 -18.28 -6.29 2.85
C ARG A 48 -17.76 -7.73 2.86
N ASN A 49 -18.59 -8.68 3.30
CA ASN A 49 -18.19 -10.10 3.36
C ASN A 49 -17.97 -10.72 1.97
N GLU A 50 -18.77 -10.33 0.98
CA GLU A 50 -18.56 -10.72 -0.42
C GLU A 50 -17.23 -10.18 -0.96
N LEU A 51 -16.89 -8.93 -0.63
CA LEU A 51 -15.61 -8.33 -0.99
C LEU A 51 -14.43 -9.05 -0.32
N TYR A 52 -14.54 -9.44 0.95
CA TYR A 52 -13.52 -10.26 1.62
C TYR A 52 -13.35 -11.63 0.97
N ARG A 53 -14.44 -12.30 0.57
CA ARG A 53 -14.35 -13.59 -0.13
C ARG A 53 -13.73 -13.45 -1.52
N THR A 54 -14.02 -12.36 -2.22
CA THR A 54 -13.59 -12.13 -3.60
C THR A 54 -12.14 -11.65 -3.68
N HIS A 55 -11.74 -10.75 -2.77
CA HIS A 55 -10.44 -10.07 -2.83
C HIS A 55 -9.47 -10.51 -1.72
N GLY A 56 -9.93 -11.31 -0.76
CA GLY A 56 -9.17 -11.63 0.46
C GLY A 56 -9.19 -10.49 1.46
N LEU A 57 -8.44 -10.66 2.56
CA LEU A 57 -8.11 -9.55 3.45
C LEU A 57 -7.24 -8.53 2.70
N PRO A 58 -7.31 -7.22 3.02
CA PRO A 58 -6.51 -6.20 2.37
C PRO A 58 -5.02 -6.58 2.34
N ARG A 59 -4.39 -6.60 1.17
CA ARG A 59 -2.96 -6.91 0.98
C ARG A 59 -2.07 -5.90 1.68
N ALA A 60 -2.59 -4.70 1.95
CA ALA A 60 -1.91 -3.70 2.76
C ALA A 60 -1.56 -4.19 4.17
N LEU A 61 -2.18 -5.28 4.65
CA LEU A 61 -1.86 -5.88 5.95
C LEU A 61 -0.53 -6.63 5.96
N LYS A 62 -0.02 -7.06 4.80
CA LYS A 62 1.19 -7.88 4.72
C LYS A 62 2.20 -7.28 3.76
N ILE A 63 3.26 -6.74 4.34
CA ILE A 63 4.51 -6.48 3.66
C ILE A 63 5.08 -7.79 3.12
N ARG A 64 5.37 -7.81 1.82
CA ARG A 64 6.12 -8.87 1.17
C ARG A 64 7.61 -8.60 1.28
N GLU A 65 8.37 -9.64 1.59
CA GLU A 65 9.82 -9.61 1.49
C GLU A 65 10.26 -9.20 0.08
N LEU A 66 11.35 -8.46 0.03
CA LEU A 66 11.94 -7.99 -1.20
C LEU A 66 12.94 -9.00 -1.74
N PRO A 67 12.91 -9.29 -3.04
CA PRO A 67 13.93 -10.14 -3.64
C PRO A 67 15.28 -9.42 -3.64
N LEU A 68 16.31 -10.10 -3.11
CA LEU A 68 17.66 -9.56 -2.99
C LEU A 68 18.32 -9.27 -4.35
N ARG A 69 18.11 -10.17 -5.32
CA ARG A 69 18.73 -10.12 -6.66
C ARG A 69 17.74 -10.53 -7.74
N ALA A 70 16.59 -9.86 -7.79
CA ALA A 70 15.61 -10.10 -8.86
C ALA A 70 16.01 -9.37 -10.14
N ARG A 71 16.15 -10.11 -11.22
CA ARG A 71 16.13 -9.53 -12.56
C ARG A 71 14.69 -9.18 -12.94
N SER A 72 14.54 -8.05 -13.62
CA SER A 72 13.25 -7.56 -14.11
C SER A 72 13.34 -7.40 -15.62
N THR A 73 12.37 -7.96 -16.33
CA THR A 73 12.21 -7.72 -17.78
C THR A 73 11.66 -6.34 -18.09
N ARG A 74 11.20 -5.61 -17.06
CA ARG A 74 10.54 -4.31 -17.19
C ARG A 74 11.43 -3.13 -16.78
N SER A 75 12.60 -3.38 -16.20
CA SER A 75 13.51 -2.28 -15.86
C SER A 75 14.57 -2.11 -16.95
N ASN A 76 14.90 -0.86 -17.24
CA ASN A 76 15.89 -0.50 -18.25
C ASN A 76 17.31 -1.00 -17.92
N THR A 77 17.57 -1.39 -16.66
CA THR A 77 18.84 -1.99 -16.22
C THR A 77 18.80 -3.51 -16.15
N GLY A 78 17.64 -4.13 -16.35
CA GLY A 78 17.42 -5.56 -16.13
C GLY A 78 17.30 -5.98 -14.67
N TRP A 79 17.40 -5.06 -13.70
CA TRP A 79 17.28 -5.33 -12.25
C TRP A 79 16.04 -4.70 -11.62
N ALA A 80 15.33 -5.46 -10.78
CA ALA A 80 14.09 -5.01 -10.16
C ALA A 80 14.32 -3.84 -9.19
N GLY A 81 13.59 -2.74 -9.39
CA GLY A 81 13.70 -1.55 -8.55
C GLY A 81 14.94 -0.71 -8.84
N ILE A 82 15.64 -0.92 -9.95
CA ILE A 82 16.70 -0.03 -10.43
C ILE A 82 16.34 0.38 -11.86
N TYR A 83 16.29 1.67 -12.15
CA TYR A 83 15.87 2.21 -13.45
C TYR A 83 16.87 3.24 -13.94
N HIS A 84 17.34 3.10 -15.17
CA HIS A 84 18.09 4.14 -15.85
C HIS A 84 17.11 5.16 -16.44
N ARG A 85 17.26 6.43 -16.07
CA ARG A 85 16.46 7.55 -16.57
C ARG A 85 17.28 8.83 -16.66
N VAL A 86 16.74 9.80 -17.40
CA VAL A 86 17.25 11.17 -17.46
C VAL A 86 16.45 12.03 -16.49
N GLU A 87 17.12 12.84 -15.68
CA GLU A 87 16.52 13.91 -14.89
C GLU A 87 16.88 15.27 -15.47
N VAL A 88 15.90 16.17 -15.53
CA VAL A 88 16.11 17.55 -15.96
C VAL A 88 16.18 18.43 -14.72
N SER A 89 17.29 19.11 -14.54
CA SER A 89 17.47 20.05 -13.44
C SER A 89 16.59 21.30 -13.62
N ARG A 90 16.46 22.12 -12.57
CA ARG A 90 15.75 23.40 -12.65
C ARG A 90 16.35 24.37 -13.66
N SER A 91 17.64 24.24 -13.97
CA SER A 91 18.33 25.04 -14.99
C SER A 91 18.17 24.49 -16.41
N GLY A 92 17.39 23.41 -16.60
CA GLY A 92 17.15 22.78 -17.90
C GLY A 92 18.27 21.83 -18.34
N SER A 93 19.27 21.58 -17.50
CA SER A 93 20.34 20.64 -17.83
C SER A 93 19.89 19.20 -17.58
N GLU A 94 20.08 18.34 -18.57
CA GLU A 94 19.80 16.92 -18.47
C GLU A 94 20.95 16.22 -17.73
N THR A 95 20.62 15.22 -16.92
CA THR A 95 21.59 14.38 -16.22
C THR A 95 21.08 12.96 -16.15
N GLU A 96 21.91 12.01 -16.59
CA GLU A 96 21.59 10.60 -16.47
C GLU A 96 21.73 10.12 -15.02
N VAL A 97 20.74 9.38 -14.55
CA VAL A 97 20.70 8.81 -13.20
C VAL A 97 20.23 7.36 -13.20
N LEU A 98 20.77 6.57 -12.27
CA LEU A 98 20.15 5.32 -11.82
C LEU A 98 19.22 5.62 -10.65
N SER A 99 17.92 5.51 -10.89
CA SER A 99 16.89 5.58 -9.86
C SER A 99 16.72 4.23 -9.18
N ILE A 100 16.92 4.20 -7.86
CA ILE A 100 16.86 3.00 -7.02
C ILE A 100 15.66 3.11 -6.11
N SER A 101 14.78 2.12 -6.16
CA SER A 101 13.65 1.96 -5.25
C SER A 101 14.06 1.15 -4.03
N LEU A 102 13.98 1.79 -2.86
CA LEU A 102 14.33 1.25 -1.55
C LEU A 102 13.09 1.25 -0.63
N ARG A 103 13.19 0.60 0.52
CA ARG A 103 12.25 0.73 1.63
C ARG A 103 12.84 1.58 2.72
N ASN A 104 12.04 2.49 3.27
CA ASN A 104 12.36 3.15 4.51
C ASN A 104 12.25 2.12 5.64
N LEU A 105 13.34 1.91 6.39
CA LEU A 105 13.39 0.89 7.44
C LEU A 105 12.61 1.27 8.71
N THR A 106 12.18 2.53 8.83
CA THR A 106 11.41 3.05 9.98
C THR A 106 9.89 2.98 9.79
N ASN A 107 9.40 2.95 8.55
CA ASN A 107 7.96 2.86 8.29
C ASN A 107 7.56 1.95 7.12
N GLY A 108 8.51 1.27 6.49
CA GLY A 108 8.29 0.36 5.36
C GLY A 108 7.82 1.02 4.05
N ASN A 109 7.71 2.34 4.00
CA ASN A 109 7.28 3.03 2.78
C ASN A 109 8.34 2.92 1.67
N ALA A 110 7.87 2.84 0.43
CA ALA A 110 8.75 2.90 -0.72
C ALA A 110 9.36 4.30 -0.82
N THR A 111 10.68 4.36 -0.99
CA THR A 111 11.43 5.59 -1.25
C THR A 111 12.31 5.40 -2.47
N ASN A 112 12.63 6.48 -3.17
CA ASN A 112 13.55 6.43 -4.29
C ASN A 112 14.79 7.26 -3.98
N THR A 113 15.94 6.75 -4.39
CA THR A 113 17.23 7.45 -4.35
C THR A 113 17.82 7.45 -5.76
N HIS A 114 18.57 8.49 -6.11
CA HIS A 114 19.11 8.68 -7.45
C HIS A 114 20.63 8.75 -7.40
N LEU A 115 21.30 7.87 -8.11
CA LEU A 115 22.75 7.91 -8.32
C LEU A 115 23.01 8.57 -9.67
N ARG A 116 23.71 9.71 -9.68
CA ARG A 116 24.08 10.40 -10.92
C ARG A 116 25.21 9.66 -11.58
N LEU A 117 25.07 9.28 -12.86
CA LEU A 117 26.12 8.54 -13.57
C LEU A 117 27.43 9.32 -13.61
N SER A 118 27.37 10.66 -13.71
CA SER A 118 28.55 11.54 -13.74
C SER A 118 29.41 11.52 -12.47
N HIS A 119 28.93 10.93 -11.36
CA HIS A 119 29.69 10.79 -10.12
C HIS A 119 30.49 9.48 -10.04
N TYR A 120 30.43 8.64 -11.08
CA TYR A 120 31.05 7.33 -11.14
C TYR A 120 32.00 7.24 -12.34
N GLU A 121 32.98 6.34 -12.26
CA GLU A 121 33.96 6.12 -13.33
C GLU A 121 33.31 5.49 -14.57
N SER A 122 32.34 4.59 -14.36
CA SER A 122 31.59 3.95 -15.43
C SER A 122 30.12 3.68 -15.05
N TYR A 123 29.33 3.34 -16.06
CA TYR A 123 27.96 2.84 -15.85
C TYR A 123 27.93 1.59 -14.97
N ASP A 124 28.88 0.67 -15.19
CA ASP A 124 28.93 -0.60 -14.47
C ASP A 124 29.25 -0.37 -12.98
N ASP A 125 30.14 0.56 -12.65
CA ASP A 125 30.44 0.93 -11.26
C ASP A 125 29.22 1.54 -10.55
N CYS A 126 28.49 2.41 -11.27
CA CYS A 126 27.25 3.00 -10.76
C CYS A 126 26.17 1.94 -10.53
N LEU A 127 26.05 0.97 -11.45
CA LEU A 127 25.11 -0.14 -11.35
C LEU A 127 25.48 -1.10 -10.21
N GLU A 128 26.76 -1.42 -10.03
CA GLU A 128 27.22 -2.25 -8.91
C GLU A 128 26.95 -1.60 -7.56
N HIS A 129 27.19 -0.28 -7.44
CA HIS A 129 26.84 0.48 -6.24
C HIS A 129 25.31 0.44 -6.02
N ALA A 130 24.51 0.67 -7.06
CA ALA A 130 23.05 0.58 -6.98
C ALA A 130 22.55 -0.79 -6.51
N LEU A 131 23.13 -1.87 -7.04
CA LEU A 131 22.82 -3.25 -6.66
C LEU A 131 23.19 -3.55 -5.21
N THR A 132 24.32 -3.03 -4.75
CA THR A 132 24.78 -3.18 -3.36
C THR A 132 23.81 -2.49 -2.41
N MET A 133 23.50 -1.21 -2.62
CA MET A 133 22.51 -0.47 -1.82
C MET A 133 21.16 -1.17 -1.78
N ARG A 134 20.69 -1.64 -2.95
CA ARG A 134 19.40 -2.32 -3.06
C ARG A 134 19.38 -3.65 -2.31
N SER A 135 20.48 -4.42 -2.39
CA SER A 135 20.63 -5.71 -1.73
C SER A 135 20.70 -5.55 -0.21
N GLU A 136 21.47 -4.59 0.28
CA GLU A 136 21.58 -4.29 1.71
C GLU A 136 20.24 -3.82 2.27
N ASN A 137 19.56 -2.90 1.60
CA ASN A 137 18.25 -2.45 2.00
C ASN A 137 17.22 -3.59 2.04
N ALA A 138 17.24 -4.48 1.04
CA ALA A 138 16.38 -5.65 1.02
C ALA A 138 16.66 -6.60 2.19
N ARG A 139 17.94 -6.85 2.53
CA ARG A 139 18.31 -7.67 3.69
C ARG A 139 17.79 -7.06 4.99
N CYS A 140 18.09 -5.78 5.23
CA CYS A 140 17.66 -5.09 6.44
C CYS A 140 16.13 -5.05 6.55
N TYR A 141 15.44 -4.78 5.44
CA TYR A 141 13.99 -4.73 5.40
C TYR A 141 13.34 -6.10 5.65
N ASN A 142 13.86 -7.17 5.04
CA ASN A 142 13.31 -8.51 5.23
C ASN A 142 13.48 -8.99 6.67
N ALA A 143 14.57 -8.60 7.34
CA ALA A 143 14.79 -8.92 8.76
C ALA A 143 13.73 -8.33 9.70
N ILE A 144 13.12 -7.20 9.33
CA ILE A 144 12.08 -6.52 10.12
C ILE A 144 10.66 -6.76 9.57
N ALA A 145 10.53 -7.35 8.38
CA ALA A 145 9.24 -7.48 7.68
C ALA A 145 8.20 -8.26 8.49
N GLU A 146 8.62 -9.31 9.21
CA GLU A 146 7.72 -10.08 10.09
C GLU A 146 7.18 -9.26 11.26
N GLU A 147 8.03 -8.43 11.87
CA GLU A 147 7.65 -7.55 12.99
C GLU A 147 6.68 -6.46 12.52
N TYR A 148 6.94 -5.87 11.35
CA TYR A 148 5.98 -4.94 10.73
C TYR A 148 4.64 -5.60 10.42
N ASN A 149 4.65 -6.82 9.88
CA ASN A 149 3.42 -7.56 9.62
C ASN A 149 2.63 -7.84 10.91
N ARG A 150 3.32 -8.05 12.04
CA ARG A 150 2.70 -8.23 13.35
C ARG A 150 2.07 -6.92 13.85
N GLU A 151 2.80 -5.81 13.79
CA GLU A 151 2.28 -4.50 14.22
C GLU A 151 1.09 -4.04 13.35
N ILE A 152 1.18 -4.20 12.02
CA ILE A 152 0.08 -3.89 11.10
C ILE A 152 -1.14 -4.78 11.37
N ALA A 153 -0.94 -6.07 11.68
CA ALA A 153 -2.04 -6.95 12.06
C ALA A 153 -2.73 -6.49 13.35
N LYS A 154 -1.94 -6.08 14.35
CA LYS A 154 -2.47 -5.55 15.62
C LYS A 154 -3.24 -4.24 15.43
N GLU A 155 -2.73 -3.33 14.60
CA GLU A 155 -3.46 -2.09 14.26
C GLU A 155 -4.78 -2.41 13.56
N ALA A 156 -4.79 -3.41 12.67
CA ALA A 156 -6.00 -3.86 12.02
C ALA A 156 -7.01 -4.52 12.99
N GLU A 157 -6.54 -5.28 13.97
CA GLU A 157 -7.39 -5.82 15.05
C GLU A 157 -8.06 -4.68 15.83
N VAL A 158 -7.32 -3.64 16.22
CA VAL A 158 -7.89 -2.46 16.90
C VAL A 158 -8.94 -1.77 16.02
N LEU A 159 -8.66 -1.56 14.74
CA LEU A 159 -9.63 -0.95 13.81
C LEU A 159 -10.89 -1.82 13.64
N MET A 160 -10.74 -3.15 13.66
CA MET A 160 -11.87 -4.08 13.62
C MET A 160 -12.68 -4.03 14.93
N ASP A 161 -12.03 -3.94 16.09
CA ASP A 161 -12.69 -3.80 17.38
C ASP A 161 -13.46 -2.47 17.45
N GLU A 162 -12.87 -1.36 17.00
CA GLU A 162 -13.54 -0.05 16.87
C GLU A 162 -14.73 -0.12 15.90
N GLU A 163 -14.60 -0.81 14.76
CA GLU A 163 -15.71 -1.06 13.85
C GLU A 163 -16.84 -1.83 14.56
N VAL A 164 -16.50 -2.89 15.31
CA VAL A 164 -17.47 -3.69 16.07
C VAL A 164 -18.17 -2.84 17.13
N GLU A 165 -17.44 -2.04 17.92
CA GLU A 165 -18.01 -1.14 18.92
C GLU A 165 -18.96 -0.11 18.30
N MET A 166 -18.60 0.49 17.17
CA MET A 166 -19.47 1.42 16.44
C MET A 166 -20.73 0.73 15.92
N LEU A 167 -20.63 -0.53 15.49
CA LEU A 167 -21.74 -1.31 14.98
C LEU A 167 -22.61 -1.90 16.10
N GLN A 168 -22.07 -2.18 17.28
CA GLN A 168 -22.74 -2.93 18.36
C GLN A 168 -24.08 -2.32 18.82
N PRO A 169 -24.23 -0.99 19.02
CA PRO A 169 -25.52 -0.37 19.31
C PRO A 169 -26.57 -0.58 18.21
N CYS A 170 -26.12 -0.77 16.97
CA CYS A 170 -26.96 -0.98 15.79
C CYS A 170 -27.31 -2.46 15.58
N LEU A 171 -26.54 -3.36 16.17
CA LEU A 171 -26.73 -4.82 16.12
C LEU A 171 -27.64 -5.33 17.24
N GLN A 172 -27.81 -4.58 18.33
CA GLN A 172 -28.73 -4.93 19.43
C GLN A 172 -30.21 -4.75 19.08
N SER A 173 -30.53 -3.97 18.04
CA SER A 173 -31.90 -3.74 17.56
C SER A 173 -32.31 -4.66 16.39
N LEU A 174 -31.40 -5.53 15.93
CA LEU A 174 -31.60 -6.55 14.87
C LEU A 174 -32.03 -7.88 15.47
#